data_AF-A0A933TQ64-F1
#
_entry.id   AF-A0A933TQ64-F1
#
_cell.length_a   1.000
_cell.length_b   1.000
_cell.length_c   1.000
_cell.angle_alpha   90.00
_cell.angle_beta   90.00
_cell.angle_gamma   90.00
#
_symmetry.space_group_name_H-M   'P 1'
#
loop_
_entity.id
_entity.type
_entity.pdbx_description
1 polymer ?
#
loop_
_entity_poly.entity_id
_entity_poly.type
_entity_poly.pdbx_seq_one_letter_code
_entity_poly.pdbx_strand_id
1 'polypeptide(L)'
;MDSHTEPQGIAQRERRQHPHLRAIYPDARGRIDHFFHNTHEWAGSPIDYLAHRLIHEAYPQLTTADVRVLVGAIERKHQEEGGTTLIKGFALSPG
;
A
#
# COMPACT_ATOMS: atom_id res chain seq x y z
N MET A 1 0.32 14.33 25.11
CA MET A 1 -0.41 15.04 24.03
C MET A 1 0.05 14.55 22.66
N ASP A 2 0.18 13.23 22.53
CA ASP A 2 -0.62 12.34 21.67
C ASP A 2 -0.95 12.86 20.27
N SER A 3 -0.10 12.54 19.30
CA SER A 3 -0.42 12.62 17.87
C SER A 3 0.50 11.68 17.07
N HIS A 4 0.20 10.38 17.10
CA HIS A 4 0.53 9.53 15.96
C HIS A 4 -0.70 8.68 15.66
N THR A 5 -1.56 9.22 14.81
CA THR A 5 -2.76 8.56 14.32
C THR A 5 -2.36 7.20 13.76
N GLU A 6 -2.83 6.12 14.40
CA GLU A 6 -2.72 4.76 13.90
C GLU A 6 -3.61 4.58 12.66
N PRO A 7 -3.08 4.41 11.44
CA PRO A 7 -3.82 3.77 10.35
C PRO A 7 -3.88 2.24 10.51
N GLN A 8 -3.35 1.66 11.60
CA GLN A 8 -3.16 0.22 11.80
C GLN A 8 -4.47 -0.56 11.97
N GLY A 9 -5.52 0.07 12.51
CA GLY A 9 -6.79 -0.61 12.81
C GLY A 9 -7.54 -1.13 11.58
N ILE A 10 -7.50 -0.40 10.46
CA ILE A 10 -8.22 -0.80 9.22
C ILE A 10 -7.45 -1.91 8.51
N ALA A 11 -6.13 -1.75 8.33
CA ALA A 11 -5.28 -2.77 7.71
C ALA A 11 -5.29 -4.09 8.51
N GLN A 12 -5.29 -4.01 9.86
CA GLN A 12 -5.39 -5.20 10.69
C GLN A 12 -6.77 -5.87 10.60
N ARG A 13 -7.84 -5.10 10.39
CA ARG A 13 -9.20 -5.62 10.22
C ARG A 13 -9.39 -6.29 8.86
N GLU A 14 -8.89 -5.68 7.78
CA GLU A 14 -8.89 -6.26 6.44
C GLU A 14 -8.04 -7.54 6.39
N ARG A 15 -6.87 -7.54 7.06
CA ARG A 15 -6.01 -8.74 7.23
C ARG A 15 -6.69 -9.89 7.96
N ARG A 16 -7.65 -9.62 8.86
CA ARG A 16 -8.40 -10.65 9.60
C ARG A 16 -9.61 -11.17 8.84
N GLN A 17 -10.14 -10.39 7.90
CA GLN A 17 -11.37 -10.72 7.19
C GLN A 17 -11.13 -11.49 5.88
N HIS A 18 -9.96 -11.36 5.26
CA HIS A 18 -9.66 -11.95 3.94
C HIS A 18 -8.39 -12.84 3.99
N PRO A 19 -8.47 -14.07 4.54
CA PRO A 19 -7.32 -14.96 4.69
C PRO A 19 -6.70 -15.37 3.34
N HIS A 20 -7.51 -15.46 2.28
CA HIS A 20 -7.04 -15.73 0.91
C HIS A 20 -6.15 -14.61 0.36
N LEU A 21 -6.47 -13.35 0.66
CA LEU A 21 -5.66 -12.20 0.24
C LEU A 21 -4.29 -12.18 0.91
N ARG A 22 -4.19 -12.71 2.13
CA ARG A 22 -2.92 -12.76 2.86
C ARG A 22 -1.90 -13.68 2.20
N ALA A 23 -2.35 -14.77 1.59
CA ALA A 23 -1.47 -15.73 0.91
C ALA A 23 -0.87 -15.13 -0.37
N ILE A 24 -1.64 -14.32 -1.10
CA ILE A 24 -1.22 -13.72 -2.37
C ILE A 24 -0.52 -12.36 -2.18
N TYR A 25 -0.70 -11.70 -1.04
CA TYR A 25 -0.13 -10.38 -0.74
C TYR A 25 1.35 -10.22 -1.10
N PRO A 26 2.28 -11.10 -0.68
CA PRO A 26 3.70 -10.93 -1.00
C PRO A 26 3.98 -11.04 -2.51
N ASP A 27 3.31 -11.94 -3.23
CA ASP A 27 3.47 -12.09 -4.68
C ASP A 27 2.87 -10.89 -5.43
N ALA A 28 1.64 -10.49 -5.05
CA ALA A 28 0.97 -9.31 -5.58
C ALA A 28 1.80 -8.04 -5.37
N ARG A 29 2.36 -7.86 -4.16
CA ARG A 29 3.26 -6.73 -3.85
C ARG A 29 4.44 -6.70 -4.81
N GLY A 30 5.18 -7.80 -4.96
CA GLY A 30 6.35 -7.86 -5.85
C GLY A 30 6.03 -7.54 -7.31
N ARG A 31 4.81 -7.85 -7.76
CA ARG A 31 4.36 -7.55 -9.12
C ARG A 31 4.14 -6.07 -9.37
N ILE A 32 3.58 -5.34 -8.41
CA ILE A 32 3.25 -3.91 -8.57
C ILE A 32 4.26 -2.97 -7.90
N ASP A 33 5.24 -3.50 -7.17
CA ASP A 33 6.31 -2.76 -6.47
C ASP A 33 7.01 -1.75 -7.39
N HIS A 34 7.34 -2.17 -8.61
CA HIS A 34 8.00 -1.33 -9.61
C HIS A 34 7.20 -0.07 -10.02
N PHE A 35 5.87 -0.08 -9.90
CA PHE A 35 5.05 1.08 -10.19
C PHE A 35 5.16 2.19 -9.11
N PHE A 36 5.56 1.83 -7.89
CA PHE A 36 5.73 2.78 -6.78
C PHE A 36 7.08 3.49 -6.79
N HIS A 37 8.06 3.00 -7.57
CA HIS A 37 9.44 3.48 -7.48
C HIS A 37 9.69 4.88 -8.05
N ASN A 38 8.74 5.51 -8.75
CA ASN A 38 9.02 6.79 -9.40
C ASN A 38 7.82 7.74 -9.55
N THR A 39 6.72 7.49 -8.83
CA THR A 39 5.46 8.21 -9.07
C THR A 39 4.97 8.88 -7.81
N HIS A 40 4.92 10.22 -7.81
CA HIS A 40 4.26 10.99 -6.74
C HIS A 40 2.73 10.86 -6.79
N GLU A 41 2.17 10.50 -7.95
CA GLU A 41 0.73 10.41 -8.19
C GLU A 41 0.30 8.95 -8.46
N TRP A 42 -0.08 8.24 -7.40
CA TRP A 42 -0.63 6.89 -7.47
C TRP A 42 -2.16 6.92 -7.63
N ALA A 43 -2.87 7.40 -6.60
CA ALA A 43 -4.33 7.32 -6.52
C ALA A 43 -5.01 8.11 -7.65
N GLY A 44 -5.84 7.42 -8.44
CA GLY A 44 -6.57 8.01 -9.57
C GLY A 44 -5.71 8.27 -10.81
N SER A 45 -4.44 7.85 -10.83
CA SER A 45 -3.59 7.93 -12.01
C SER A 45 -3.78 6.71 -12.91
N PRO A 46 -3.36 6.78 -14.19
CA PRO A 46 -3.37 5.63 -15.09
C PRO A 46 -2.60 4.41 -14.53
N ILE A 47 -1.64 4.63 -13.63
CA ILE A 47 -0.83 3.58 -13.01
C ILE A 47 -1.65 2.77 -11.99
N ASP A 48 -2.56 3.40 -11.24
CA ASP A 48 -3.50 2.69 -10.36
C ASP A 48 -4.42 1.73 -11.13
N TYR A 49 -4.93 2.18 -12.28
CA TYR A 49 -5.70 1.32 -13.18
C TYR A 49 -4.87 0.15 -13.72
N LEU A 50 -3.59 0.38 -14.07
CA LEU A 50 -2.69 -0.67 -14.53
C LEU A 50 -2.37 -1.67 -13.42
N ALA A 51 -2.16 -1.21 -12.19
CA ALA A 51 -1.93 -2.08 -11.04
C ALA A 51 -3.15 -2.97 -10.76
N HIS A 52 -4.36 -2.39 -10.73
CA HIS A 52 -5.60 -3.17 -10.61
C HIS A 52 -5.75 -4.20 -11.72
N ARG A 53 -5.46 -3.82 -12.97
CA ARG A 53 -5.53 -4.73 -14.11
C ARG A 53 -4.53 -5.87 -14.01
N LEU A 54 -3.28 -5.57 -13.65
CA LEU A 54 -2.21 -6.56 -13.55
C LEU A 54 -2.48 -7.59 -12.44
N ILE A 55 -3.03 -7.15 -11.30
CA ILE A 55 -3.46 -8.04 -10.22
C ILE A 55 -4.66 -8.89 -10.66
N HIS A 56 -5.64 -8.30 -11.34
CA HIS A 56 -6.81 -9.04 -11.84
C HIS A 56 -6.42 -10.08 -12.90
N GLU A 57 -5.46 -9.78 -13.77
CA GLU A 57 -4.93 -10.72 -14.77
C GLU A 57 -4.12 -11.85 -14.11
N ALA A 58 -3.37 -11.56 -13.04
CA ALA A 58 -2.63 -12.58 -12.29
C ALA A 58 -3.53 -13.47 -11.42
N TYR A 59 -4.66 -12.94 -10.97
CA TYR A 59 -5.61 -13.65 -10.10
C TYR A 59 -7.06 -13.46 -10.57
N PRO A 60 -7.46 -14.11 -11.68
CA PRO A 60 -8.81 -13.99 -12.23
C PRO A 60 -9.91 -14.51 -11.29
N GLN A 61 -9.55 -15.29 -10.26
CA GLN A 61 -10.45 -15.76 -9.22
C GLN A 61 -10.81 -14.69 -8.17
N LEU A 62 -10.11 -13.55 -8.15
CA LEU A 62 -10.40 -12.45 -7.23
C LEU A 62 -11.53 -11.58 -7.76
N THR A 63 -12.36 -11.12 -6.84
CA THR A 63 -13.37 -10.11 -7.17
C THR A 63 -12.73 -8.74 -7.34
N THR A 64 -13.38 -7.83 -8.07
CA THR A 64 -12.92 -6.43 -8.18
C THR A 64 -12.75 -5.76 -6.81
N ALA A 65 -13.57 -6.12 -5.82
CA ALA A 65 -13.46 -5.62 -4.46
C ALA A 65 -12.19 -6.11 -3.76
N ASP A 66 -11.89 -7.42 -3.87
CA ASP A 66 -10.67 -8.02 -3.34
C ASP A 66 -9.40 -7.40 -3.96
N VAL A 67 -9.42 -7.16 -5.28
CA VAL A 67 -8.31 -6.52 -6.00
C VAL A 67 -8.07 -5.10 -5.48
N ARG A 68 -9.13 -4.30 -5.26
CA ARG A 68 -9.01 -2.95 -4.68
C ARG A 68 -8.46 -2.97 -3.26
N VAL A 69 -8.94 -3.89 -2.42
CA VAL A 69 -8.44 -4.07 -1.05
C VAL A 69 -6.95 -4.42 -1.07
N LEU A 70 -6.54 -5.32 -1.98
CA LEU A 70 -5.16 -5.75 -2.09
C LEU A 70 -4.23 -4.63 -2.55
N VAL A 71 -4.60 -3.91 -3.61
CA VAL A 71 -3.82 -2.79 -4.15
C VAL A 71 -3.73 -1.65 -3.14
N GLY A 72 -4.83 -1.25 -2.50
CA GLY A 72 -4.82 -0.21 -1.47
C GLY A 72 -3.99 -0.60 -0.23
N ALA A 73 -3.97 -1.89 0.13
CA ALA A 73 -3.11 -2.38 1.22
C ALA A 73 -1.61 -2.36 0.85
N ILE A 74 -1.26 -2.49 -0.42
CA ILE A 74 0.13 -2.37 -0.90
C ILE A 74 0.55 -0.90 -0.96
N GLU A 75 -0.29 -0.03 -1.54
CA GLU A 75 -0.05 1.42 -1.59
C GLU A 75 0.21 2.00 -0.19
N ARG A 76 -0.67 1.70 0.77
CA ARG A 76 -0.50 2.17 2.16
C ARG A 76 0.82 1.71 2.75
N LYS A 77 1.25 0.47 2.48
CA LYS A 77 2.54 -0.03 2.97
C LYS A 77 3.73 0.69 2.34
N HIS A 78 3.66 1.01 1.05
CA HIS A 78 4.68 1.87 0.42
C HIS A 78 4.71 3.28 1.02
N GLN A 79 3.56 3.89 1.32
CA GLN A 79 3.50 5.19 1.98
C GLN A 79 4.05 5.16 3.41
N GLU A 80 3.76 4.11 4.19
CA GLU A 80 4.34 3.92 5.52
C GLU A 80 5.88 3.76 5.48
N GLU A 81 6.39 3.04 4.48
CA GLU A 81 7.82 2.80 4.28
C GLU A 81 8.56 4.06 3.76
N GLY A 82 7.94 4.80 2.82
CA GLY A 82 8.49 6.06 2.27
C GLY A 82 8.36 7.27 3.21
N GLY A 83 7.33 7.31 4.05
CA GLY A 83 7.09 8.38 5.03
C GLY A 83 8.01 8.35 6.24
N THR A 84 8.73 7.24 6.47
CA THR A 84 9.61 7.07 7.63
C THR A 84 10.96 7.78 7.48
N THR A 85 11.33 8.25 6.28
CA THR A 85 12.64 8.91 6.06
C THR A 85 12.62 10.44 6.29
N LEU A 86 11.47 11.12 6.34
CA LEU A 86 11.45 12.59 6.46
C LEU A 86 11.47 13.15 7.90
N ILE A 87 11.39 12.31 8.93
CA ILE A 87 11.42 12.72 10.35
C ILE A 87 12.76 12.43 11.06
N LYS A 88 13.87 12.39 10.30
CA LYS A 88 15.25 12.44 10.83
C LYS A 88 16.05 13.56 10.15
N GLY A 89 15.49 14.76 10.07
CA GLY A 89 16.14 15.90 9.40
C GLY A 89 16.06 17.24 10.14
N PHE A 90 15.33 17.33 11.26
CA PHE A 90 15.32 18.56 12.05
C PHE A 90 16.46 18.53 13.06
N ALA A 91 17.61 19.00 12.59
CA ALA A 91 18.76 19.32 13.42
C ALA A 91 18.33 20.23 14.57
N LEU A 92 18.62 19.81 15.80
CA LEU A 92 18.77 20.71 16.92
C LEU A 92 19.97 21.63 16.61
N SER A 93 19.69 22.90 16.27
CA SER A 93 20.67 23.97 16.44
C SER A 93 20.59 24.45 17.88
N PRO A 94 21.66 24.35 18.69
CA PRO A 94 21.77 25.12 19.91
C PRO A 94 22.26 26.53 19.53
N GLY A 95 21.48 27.54 19.88
CA GLY A 95 21.83 28.95 19.84
C GLY A 95 21.43 29.61 21.14
#